data_AF-A0A0N1BQ56-F1
#
_entry.id   AF-A0A0N1BQ56-F1
#
_cell.length_a   1.000
_cell.length_b   1.000
_cell.length_c   1.000
_cell.angle_alpha   90.00
_cell.angle_beta   90.00
_cell.angle_gamma   90.00
#
_symmetry.space_group_name_H-M   'P 1'
#
loop_
_entity.id
_entity.type
_entity.pdbx_description
1 polymer ?
#
loop_
_entity_poly.entity_id
_entity_poly.type
_entity_poly.pdbx_seq_one_letter_code
_entity_poly.pdbx_strand_id
1 'polypeptide(L)'
;MAQLTEQQAHFVHHFVSMGCTPTEAARAAGYGSPGQEAYRLMRKAHVIEAIRREQDRLINTDGVRIAYKTLVEVMQDRGAAASARVSASRTVWEAARLFSKDAGHRDDKPLQDMSAEELADQIKKFDQALVQMTGTGAVN
;
A
#
# COMPACT_ATOMS: atom_id res chain seq x y z
N MET A 1 1.99 14.41 14.84
CA MET A 1 2.88 13.67 13.91
C MET A 1 4.19 14.45 13.82
N ALA A 2 5.35 13.84 14.11
CA ALA A 2 6.63 14.55 14.05
C ALA A 2 7.01 14.83 12.58
N GLN A 3 7.23 16.11 12.26
CA GLN A 3 7.63 16.53 10.92
C GLN A 3 9.10 16.15 10.66
N LEU A 4 9.40 15.61 9.49
CA LEU A 4 10.77 15.32 9.08
C LEU A 4 11.55 16.62 8.93
N THR A 5 12.81 16.62 9.37
CA THR A 5 13.73 17.67 8.99
C THR A 5 14.09 17.53 7.51
N GLU A 6 14.51 18.62 6.86
CA GLU A 6 14.98 18.61 5.47
C GLU A 6 16.07 17.55 5.26
N GLN A 7 17.03 17.48 6.18
CA GLN A 7 18.10 16.48 6.15
C GLN A 7 17.59 15.03 6.22
N GLN A 8 16.57 14.76 7.04
CA GLN A 8 15.95 13.44 7.11
C GLN A 8 15.15 13.13 5.83
N ALA A 9 14.52 14.13 5.22
CA ALA A 9 13.83 13.97 3.95
C ALA A 9 14.82 13.61 2.82
N HIS A 10 15.97 14.28 2.75
CA HIS A 10 17.05 13.92 1.81
C HIS A 10 17.56 12.50 2.05
N PHE A 11 17.76 12.11 3.31
CA PHE A 11 18.14 10.74 3.65
C PHE A 11 17.12 9.72 3.13
N VAL A 12 15.82 9.95 3.36
CA VAL A 12 14.75 9.07 2.88
C VAL A 12 14.74 8.99 1.36
N HIS A 13 14.88 10.12 0.66
CA HIS A 13 14.94 10.16 -0.80
C HIS A 13 16.11 9.35 -1.36
N HIS A 14 17.33 9.56 -0.86
CA HIS A 14 18.50 8.80 -1.32
C HIS A 14 18.39 7.31 -0.99
N PHE A 15 17.84 6.97 0.18
CA PHE A 15 17.66 5.58 0.57
C PHE A 15 16.64 4.86 -0.31
N VAL A 16 15.48 5.49 -0.58
CA VAL A 16 14.35 4.83 -1.25
C VAL A 16 14.39 5.01 -2.76
N SER A 17 14.56 6.24 -3.26
CA SER A 17 14.49 6.54 -4.70
C SER A 17 15.77 6.18 -5.45
N MET A 18 16.93 6.28 -4.81
CA MET A 18 18.24 6.03 -5.45
C MET A 18 18.82 4.65 -5.13
N GLY A 19 18.19 3.88 -4.23
CA GLY A 19 18.64 2.55 -3.83
C GLY A 19 19.97 2.52 -3.06
N CYS A 20 20.37 3.64 -2.44
CA CYS A 20 21.62 3.73 -1.68
C CYS A 20 21.55 2.88 -0.39
N THR A 21 22.70 2.42 0.09
CA THR A 21 22.78 1.84 1.45
C THR A 21 22.47 2.94 2.50
N PRO A 22 22.04 2.58 3.73
CA PRO A 22 21.76 3.58 4.77
C PRO A 22 22.93 4.54 5.03
N THR A 23 24.17 4.01 5.04
CA THR A 23 25.38 4.82 5.25
C THR A 23 25.64 5.78 4.09
N GLU A 24 25.41 5.35 2.85
CA GLU A 24 25.55 6.22 1.67
C GLU A 24 24.46 7.28 1.61
N ALA A 25 23.22 6.92 1.92
CA ALA A 25 22.10 7.85 2.01
C ALA A 25 22.35 8.92 3.09
N ALA A 26 22.91 8.53 4.24
CA ALA A 26 23.29 9.47 5.28
C ALA A 26 24.44 10.39 4.84
N ARG A 27 25.42 9.86 4.09
CA ARG A 27 26.48 10.69 3.51
C ARG A 27 25.92 11.70 2.50
N ALA A 28 25.05 11.25 1.60
CA ALA A 28 24.42 12.09 0.58
C ALA A 28 23.51 13.16 1.19
N ALA A 29 22.85 12.86 2.30
CA ALA A 29 22.09 13.82 3.10
C ALA A 29 22.95 14.77 3.96
N GLY A 30 24.29 14.69 3.88
CA GLY A 30 25.19 15.62 4.55
C GLY A 30 25.40 15.34 6.05
N TYR A 31 25.19 14.12 6.54
CA TYR A 31 25.51 13.78 7.92
C TYR A 31 27.03 13.67 8.12
N GLY A 32 27.55 14.31 9.18
CA GLY A 32 28.99 14.31 9.49
C GLY A 32 29.55 12.94 9.90
N SER A 33 28.72 12.09 10.51
CA SER A 33 29.06 10.71 10.90
C SER A 33 28.10 9.70 10.27
N PRO A 34 28.19 9.42 8.96
CA PRO A 34 27.15 8.72 8.20
C PRO A 34 26.77 7.35 8.78
N GLY A 35 27.74 6.56 9.25
CA GLY A 35 27.46 5.20 9.76
C GLY A 35 26.65 5.20 11.06
N GLN A 36 27.02 6.07 12.02
CA GLN A 36 26.32 6.19 13.29
C GLN A 36 24.94 6.81 13.11
N GLU A 37 24.85 7.86 12.27
CA GLU A 37 23.59 8.54 12.01
C GLU A 37 22.63 7.67 11.22
N ALA A 38 23.10 6.93 10.21
CA ALA A 38 22.27 5.94 9.52
C ALA A 38 21.68 4.92 10.50
N TYR A 39 22.51 4.35 11.37
CA TYR A 39 22.08 3.41 12.40
C TYR A 39 21.03 4.01 13.36
N ARG A 40 21.17 5.29 13.72
CA ARG A 40 20.22 6.00 14.58
C ARG A 40 18.91 6.32 13.85
N LEU A 41 19.00 6.79 12.60
CA LEU A 41 17.85 7.15 11.75
C LEU A 41 16.96 5.95 11.47
N MET A 42 17.56 4.79 11.20
CA MET A 42 16.85 3.51 10.98
C MET A 42 16.05 3.01 12.20
N ARG A 43 16.17 3.64 13.37
CA ARG A 43 15.40 3.32 14.58
C ARG A 43 14.38 4.39 14.98
N LYS A 44 14.37 5.54 14.31
CA LYS A 44 13.42 6.60 14.60
C LYS A 44 12.10 6.27 13.92
N ALA A 45 11.03 6.12 14.71
CA ALA A 45 9.71 5.75 14.20
C ALA A 45 9.24 6.66 13.06
N HIS A 46 9.38 7.99 13.19
CA HIS A 46 8.94 8.93 12.15
C HIS A 46 9.76 8.85 10.86
N VAL A 47 11.03 8.41 10.91
CA VAL A 47 11.86 8.18 9.72
C VAL A 47 11.45 6.87 9.05
N ILE A 48 11.17 5.82 9.81
CA ILE A 48 10.66 4.55 9.27
C ILE A 48 9.32 4.77 8.56
N GLU A 49 8.39 5.52 9.18
CA GLU A 49 7.12 5.86 8.55
C GLU A 49 7.29 6.70 7.28
N ALA A 50 8.29 7.59 7.25
CA ALA A 50 8.62 8.35 6.05
C ALA A 50 9.13 7.46 4.90
N ILE A 51 9.97 6.48 5.23
CA ILE A 51 10.48 5.49 4.27
C ILE A 51 9.33 4.68 3.69
N ARG A 52 8.44 4.16 4.55
CA ARG A 52 7.26 3.41 4.12
C ARG A 52 6.39 4.24 3.19
N ARG A 53 6.07 5.47 3.58
CA ARG A 53 5.28 6.38 2.74
C ARG A 53 5.93 6.64 1.38
N GLU A 54 7.25 6.82 1.34
CA GLU A 54 7.95 7.06 0.08
C GLU A 54 8.00 5.79 -0.79
N GLN A 55 8.17 4.61 -0.20
CA GLN A 55 8.06 3.33 -0.91
C GLN A 55 6.66 3.14 -1.48
N ASP A 56 5.61 3.38 -0.69
CA ASP A 56 4.22 3.30 -1.13
C ASP A 56 3.96 4.30 -2.26
N ARG A 57 4.51 5.52 -2.19
CA ARG A 57 4.41 6.51 -3.26
C ARG A 57 5.01 5.98 -4.56
N LEU A 58 6.24 5.44 -4.53
CA LEU A 58 6.91 4.91 -5.72
C LEU A 58 6.19 3.69 -6.29
N ILE A 59 5.75 2.77 -5.43
CA ILE A 59 4.98 1.59 -5.85
C ILE A 59 3.69 2.03 -6.53
N ASN A 60 2.90 2.92 -5.90
CA ASN A 60 1.59 3.32 -6.40
C ASN A 60 1.64 4.29 -7.59
N THR A 61 2.80 4.88 -7.91
CA THR A 61 2.96 5.77 -9.06
C THR A 61 3.60 5.03 -10.24
N ASP A 62 4.91 4.86 -10.20
CA ASP A 62 5.67 4.25 -11.30
C ASP A 62 5.62 2.72 -11.26
N GLY A 63 5.62 2.13 -10.06
CA GLY A 63 5.60 0.68 -9.88
C GLY A 63 4.36 0.02 -10.49
N VAL A 64 3.17 0.55 -10.21
CA VAL A 64 1.90 0.05 -10.76
C VAL A 64 1.87 0.18 -12.27
N ARG A 65 2.33 1.31 -12.83
CA ARG A 65 2.39 1.50 -14.29
C ARG A 65 3.31 0.48 -14.96
N ILE A 66 4.50 0.26 -14.41
CA ILE A 66 5.46 -0.72 -14.94
C ILE A 66 4.89 -2.13 -14.81
N ALA A 67 4.35 -2.50 -13.65
CA ALA A 67 3.75 -3.81 -13.43
C ALA A 67 2.61 -4.08 -14.42
N TYR A 68 1.69 -3.12 -14.60
CA TYR A 68 0.61 -3.24 -15.57
C TYR A 68 1.12 -3.45 -16.99
N LYS A 69 2.10 -2.65 -17.44
CA LYS A 69 2.70 -2.79 -18.76
C LYS A 69 3.33 -4.17 -18.96
N THR A 70 4.13 -4.64 -18.00
CA THR A 70 4.76 -5.96 -18.03
C THR A 70 3.72 -7.08 -18.12
N LEU A 71 2.63 -6.99 -17.34
CA LEU A 71 1.55 -7.97 -17.39
C LEU A 71 0.91 -8.01 -18.79
N VAL A 72 0.65 -6.85 -19.41
CA VAL A 72 0.11 -6.76 -20.78
C VAL A 72 1.04 -7.40 -21.81
N GLU A 73 2.34 -7.13 -21.73
CA GLU A 73 3.34 -7.73 -22.62
C GLU A 73 3.36 -9.26 -22.48
N VAL A 74 3.35 -9.78 -21.25
CA VAL A 74 3.29 -11.23 -20.99
C VAL A 74 2.01 -11.86 -21.53
N MET A 75 0.85 -11.23 -21.38
CA MET A 75 -0.42 -11.74 -21.92
C MET A 75 -0.38 -11.90 -23.45
N GLN A 76 0.32 -11.00 -24.15
CA GLN A 76 0.39 -10.97 -25.62
C GLN A 76 1.52 -11.84 -26.18
N ASP A 77 2.53 -12.18 -25.37
CA ASP A 77 3.69 -12.97 -25.80
C ASP A 77 3.31 -14.44 -26.06
N ARG A 78 3.30 -14.83 -27.34
CA ARG A 78 3.05 -16.21 -27.78
C ARG A 78 4.19 -17.17 -27.41
N GLY A 79 5.40 -16.67 -27.18
CA GLY A 79 6.56 -17.44 -26.74
C GLY A 79 6.56 -17.76 -25.24
N ALA A 80 5.88 -16.96 -24.42
CA ALA A 80 5.73 -17.23 -23.00
C ALA A 80 5.00 -18.56 -22.73
N ALA A 81 5.26 -19.17 -21.56
CA ALA A 81 4.53 -20.35 -21.14
C ALA A 81 3.03 -20.04 -20.97
N ALA A 82 2.15 -20.98 -21.33
CA ALA A 82 0.70 -20.80 -21.21
C ALA A 82 0.28 -20.44 -19.77
N SER A 83 0.92 -21.05 -18.77
CA SER A 83 0.68 -20.75 -17.35
C SER A 83 1.04 -19.31 -16.97
N ALA A 84 2.13 -18.77 -17.53
CA ALA A 84 2.55 -17.38 -17.28
C ALA A 84 1.53 -16.39 -17.87
N ARG A 85 1.05 -16.63 -19.08
CA ARG A 85 -0.02 -15.83 -19.71
C ARG A 85 -1.31 -15.84 -18.90
N VAL A 86 -1.74 -17.02 -18.45
CA VAL A 86 -2.94 -17.17 -17.61
C VAL A 86 -2.77 -16.45 -16.27
N SER A 87 -1.61 -16.59 -15.63
CA SER A 87 -1.29 -15.89 -14.37
C SER A 87 -1.35 -14.37 -14.55
N ALA A 88 -0.67 -13.84 -15.57
CA ALA A 88 -0.68 -12.40 -15.85
C ALA A 88 -2.10 -11.87 -16.11
N SER A 89 -2.88 -12.62 -16.90
CA SER A 89 -4.28 -12.29 -17.17
C SER A 89 -5.13 -12.26 -15.90
N ARG A 90 -4.97 -13.26 -15.03
CA ARG A 90 -5.67 -13.32 -13.74
C ARG A 90 -5.34 -12.12 -12.86
N THR A 91 -4.06 -11.79 -12.72
CA THR A 91 -3.62 -10.65 -11.91
C THR A 91 -4.22 -9.32 -12.38
N VAL A 92 -4.29 -9.09 -13.70
CA VAL A 92 -4.92 -7.87 -14.25
C VAL A 92 -6.42 -7.82 -13.92
N TRP A 93 -7.12 -8.94 -14.05
CA TRP A 93 -8.56 -8.99 -13.78
C TRP A 93 -8.89 -8.88 -12.29
N GLU A 94 -8.06 -9.47 -11.42
CA GLU A 94 -8.15 -9.31 -9.96
C GLU A 94 -7.91 -7.86 -9.55
N ALA A 95 -6.89 -7.19 -10.14
CA ALA A 95 -6.65 -5.77 -9.92
C ALA A 95 -7.83 -4.89 -10.37
N ALA A 96 -8.49 -5.27 -11.47
CA ALA A 96 -9.71 -4.63 -11.95
C ALA A 96 -10.98 -5.01 -11.15
N ARG A 97 -10.86 -5.89 -10.15
CA ARG A 97 -11.98 -6.46 -9.35
C ARG A 97 -13.05 -7.17 -10.19
N LEU A 98 -12.70 -7.62 -11.39
CA LEU A 98 -13.62 -8.33 -12.30
C LEU A 98 -13.87 -9.78 -11.89
N PHE A 99 -13.00 -10.36 -11.07
CA PHE A 99 -13.17 -11.70 -10.47
C PHE A 99 -13.76 -11.69 -9.06
N SER A 100 -14.00 -10.52 -8.48
CA SER A 100 -14.60 -10.42 -7.15
C SER A 100 -16.04 -10.91 -7.20
N LYS A 101 -16.35 -12.00 -6.49
CA LYS A 101 -17.74 -12.40 -6.16
C LYS A 101 -18.51 -11.30 -5.41
N ASP A 102 -17.81 -10.24 -4.99
CA ASP A 102 -18.36 -9.04 -4.34
C ASP A 102 -18.93 -7.99 -5.31
N ALA A 103 -18.88 -8.20 -6.63
CA ALA A 103 -19.57 -7.34 -7.60
C ALA A 103 -21.11 -7.36 -7.48
N GLY A 104 -21.67 -8.08 -6.50
CA GLY A 104 -23.10 -8.16 -6.24
C GLY A 104 -23.47 -8.32 -4.77
N HIS A 105 -22.82 -7.62 -3.83
CA HIS A 105 -23.20 -7.75 -2.41
C HIS A 105 -23.36 -6.45 -1.60
N ARG A 106 -24.64 -6.07 -1.52
CA ARG A 106 -25.41 -5.62 -0.33
C ARG A 106 -25.64 -4.14 -0.07
N ASP A 107 -24.83 -3.21 -0.54
CA ASP A 107 -25.03 -1.80 -0.14
C ASP A 107 -26.14 -1.06 -0.91
N ASP A 108 -26.53 -1.53 -2.10
CA ASP A 108 -27.60 -0.90 -2.90
C ASP A 108 -28.98 -1.57 -2.74
N LYS A 109 -29.07 -2.70 -2.03
CA LYS A 109 -30.36 -3.36 -1.80
C LYS A 109 -31.11 -2.55 -0.73
N PRO A 110 -32.28 -1.98 -1.03
CA PRO A 110 -33.06 -1.25 -0.04
C PRO A 110 -33.35 -2.15 1.17
N LEU A 111 -33.30 -1.60 2.39
CA LEU A 111 -33.49 -2.37 3.63
C LEU A 111 -34.79 -3.19 3.62
N GLN A 112 -35.84 -2.69 2.97
CA GLN A 112 -37.13 -3.36 2.84
C GLN A 112 -37.10 -4.64 1.99
N ASP A 113 -36.10 -4.79 1.12
CA ASP A 113 -36.00 -5.93 0.22
C ASP A 113 -35.07 -7.03 0.77
N MET A 114 -34.37 -6.76 1.88
CA MET A 114 -33.43 -7.70 2.49
C MET A 114 -34.16 -8.85 3.19
N SER A 115 -33.61 -10.06 3.07
CA SER A 115 -34.09 -11.21 3.85
C SER A 115 -33.72 -11.05 5.33
N ALA A 116 -34.35 -11.84 6.21
CA ALA A 116 -34.04 -11.81 7.64
C ALA A 116 -32.56 -12.13 7.95
N GLU A 117 -31.96 -13.05 7.18
CA GLU A 117 -30.54 -13.40 7.29
C GLU A 117 -29.64 -12.26 6.81
N GLU A 118 -30.00 -11.60 5.71
CA GLU A 118 -29.27 -10.45 5.17
C GLU A 118 -29.29 -9.25 6.14
N LEU A 119 -30.44 -8.99 6.78
CA LEU A 119 -30.59 -7.96 7.81
C LEU A 119 -29.74 -8.26 9.05
N ALA A 120 -29.72 -9.51 9.51
CA ALA A 120 -28.91 -9.92 10.66
C ALA A 120 -27.40 -9.70 10.42
N ASP A 121 -26.93 -10.05 9.22
CA ASP A 121 -25.55 -9.80 8.82
C ASP A 121 -25.23 -8.30 8.75
N GLN A 122 -26.15 -7.49 8.22
CA GLN A 122 -25.96 -6.05 8.11
C GLN A 122 -25.93 -5.36 9.49
N ILE A 123 -26.78 -5.79 10.42
CA ILE A 123 -26.76 -5.32 11.83
C ILE A 123 -25.40 -5.62 12.46
N LYS A 124 -24.89 -6.85 12.30
CA LYS A 124 -23.58 -7.25 12.85
C LYS A 124 -22.43 -6.37 12.31
N LYS A 125 -22.48 -5.98 11.04
CA LYS A 125 -21.50 -5.04 10.46
C LYS A 125 -21.61 -3.65 11.08
N PHE A 126 -22.83 -3.13 11.27
CA PHE A 126 -23.03 -1.83 11.90
C PHE A 126 -22.59 -1.81 13.37
N ASP A 127 -22.84 -2.87 14.13
CA ASP A 127 -22.35 -2.99 15.51
C ASP A 127 -20.82 -2.97 15.56
N GLN A 128 -20.15 -3.68 14.65
CA GLN A 128 -18.69 -3.63 14.54
C GLN A 128 -18.19 -2.23 14.20
N ALA A 129 -18.84 -1.53 13.27
CA ALA A 129 -18.48 -0.15 12.92
C ALA A 129 -18.67 0.82 14.11
N LEU A 130 -19.76 0.68 14.88
CA LEU A 130 -20.01 1.46 16.09
C LEU A 130 -18.95 1.22 17.17
N VAL A 131 -18.50 -0.02 17.35
CA VAL A 131 -17.41 -0.35 18.29
C VAL A 131 -16.10 0.31 17.86
N GLN A 132 -15.79 0.32 16.56
CA GLN A 132 -14.60 1.01 16.03
C GLN A 132 -14.67 2.54 16.23
N MET A 133 -15.84 3.14 16.04
CA MET A 133 -16.05 4.57 16.25
C MET A 133 -15.98 4.97 17.73
N THR A 134 -16.55 4.18 18.64
CA THR A 134 -16.52 4.46 20.08
C THR A 134 -15.16 4.19 20.72
N GLY A 135 -14.41 3.19 20.23
CA GLY A 135 -13.03 2.93 20.64
C GLY A 135 -12.02 4.01 20.22
N THR A 136 -12.33 4.78 19.16
CA THR A 136 -11.48 5.87 18.66
C THR A 136 -11.76 7.21 19.38
N GLY A 137 -12.86 7.31 20.14
CA GLY A 137 -13.27 8.54 20.84
C GLY A 137 -12.72 8.74 22.26
N ALA A 138 -11.90 7.82 22.79
CA ALA A 138 -11.43 7.86 24.19
C ALA A 138 -10.00 8.41 24.38
N VAL A 139 -9.52 9.26 23.46
CA VAL A 139 -8.30 10.06 23.67
C VAL A 139 -8.56 11.49 23.21
N ASN A 140 -9.12 12.28 24.12
CA ASN A 140 -8.92 13.73 24.22
C ASN A 140 -8.95 14.10 25.70
#